data_AF-A0A225W6N3-F1
#
_entry.id   AF-A0A225W6N3-F1
#
_cell.length_a   1.000
_cell.length_b   1.000
_cell.length_c   1.000
_cell.angle_alpha   90.00
_cell.angle_beta   90.00
_cell.angle_gamma   90.00
#
_symmetry.space_group_name_H-M   'P 1'
#
loop_
_entity.id
_entity.type
_entity.pdbx_description
1 polymer ?
#
loop_
_entity_poly.entity_id
_entity_poly.type
_entity_poly.pdbx_seq_one_letter_code
_entity_poly.pdbx_strand_id
1 'polypeptide(L)' 'MMRISGFDLFKDVKDLTEAEWRDYFLFPDNTAYKTLEREVKNLSMNLELEDAESWLLRLMAEFYEIVNKSNMEELRRKG' A
#
# COMPACT_ATOMS: atom_id res chain seq x y z
N MET A 1 27.34 -20.09 15.63
CA MET A 1 26.14 -20.42 16.43
C MET A 1 25.63 -19.13 17.03
N MET A 2 24.52 -18.58 16.55
CA MET A 2 23.98 -17.32 17.05
C MET A 2 22.70 -17.61 17.82
N ARG A 3 22.65 -17.17 19.08
CA ARG A 3 21.49 -17.35 19.95
C ARG A 3 20.70 -16.06 20.00
N ILE A 4 19.52 -16.06 19.41
CA ILE A 4 18.56 -14.96 19.51
C ILE A 4 17.38 -15.50 20.33
N SER A 5 17.01 -14.78 21.38
CA SER A 5 15.84 -15.06 22.22
C SER A 5 15.63 -16.53 22.62
N GLY A 6 16.72 -17.23 22.99
CA GLY A 6 16.66 -18.58 23.55
C GLY A 6 16.69 -19.72 22.53
N PHE A 7 16.57 -19.44 21.23
CA PHE A 7 16.67 -20.42 20.16
C PHE A 7 18.01 -20.33 19.43
N ASP A 8 18.49 -21.50 19.06
CA ASP A 8 19.80 -21.74 18.50
C ASP A 8 19.67 -21.82 16.97
N LEU A 9 19.96 -20.71 16.29
CA LEU A 9 19.97 -20.68 14.83
C LEU A 9 21.31 -21.26 14.34
N PHE A 10 21.22 -22.37 13.60
CA PHE A 10 22.38 -23.08 13.04
C PHE A 10 23.00 -22.38 11.82
N LYS A 11 22.51 -21.20 11.43
CA LYS A 11 22.95 -20.42 10.26
C LYS A 11 23.28 -18.97 10.64
N ASP A 12 24.11 -18.31 9.84
CA ASP A 12 24.39 -16.88 9.96
C ASP A 12 23.15 -16.06 9.58
N VAL A 13 22.96 -14.89 10.21
CA VAL A 13 21.83 -13.99 9.95
C VAL A 13 21.72 -13.60 8.48
N LYS A 14 22.86 -13.50 7.79
CA LYS A 14 22.93 -13.17 6.36
C LYS A 14 22.40 -14.28 5.44
N ASP A 15 22.37 -15.51 5.94
CA ASP A 15 21.96 -16.70 5.19
C ASP A 15 20.52 -17.12 5.50
N LEU A 16 19.81 -16.36 6.33
CA LEU A 16 18.42 -16.63 6.68
C LEU A 16 17.48 -15.97 5.68
N THR A 17 16.59 -16.79 5.12
CA THR A 17 15.53 -16.33 4.23
C THR A 17 14.37 -15.71 5.02
N GLU A 18 13.58 -14.86 4.37
CA GLU A 18 12.40 -14.25 5.00
C GLU A 18 11.39 -15.31 5.49
N ALA A 19 11.30 -16.45 4.82
CA ALA A 19 10.47 -17.58 5.23
C ALA A 19 10.94 -18.19 6.56
N GLU A 20 12.25 -18.40 6.73
CA GLU A 20 12.85 -18.92 7.97
C GLU A 20 12.66 -17.91 9.13
N TRP A 21 12.75 -16.61 8.85
CA TRP A 21 12.43 -15.57 9.83
C TRP A 21 10.95 -15.56 10.21
N ARG A 22 10.05 -15.72 9.24
CA ARG A 22 8.61 -15.81 9.50
C ARG A 22 8.29 -17.01 10.39
N ASP A 23 8.81 -18.19 10.06
CA ASP A 23 8.56 -19.39 10.86
C ASP A 23 9.13 -19.27 12.28
N TYR A 24 10.28 -18.60 12.44
CA TYR A 24 10.87 -18.33 13.76
C TYR A 24 10.01 -17.40 14.62
N PHE A 25 9.53 -16.28 14.08
CA PHE A 25 8.75 -15.30 14.85
C PHE A 25 7.27 -15.68 15.01
N LEU A 26 6.73 -16.49 14.10
CA LEU A 26 5.30 -16.80 14.03
C LEU A 26 4.96 -18.20 14.55
N PHE A 27 5.90 -18.89 15.17
CA PHE A 27 5.62 -20.14 15.88
C PHE A 27 4.92 -19.85 17.23
N PRO A 28 3.78 -20.48 17.59
CA PRO A 28 2.98 -21.49 16.87
C PRO A 28 1.69 -20.92 16.23
N ASP A 29 1.47 -19.60 16.25
CA ASP A 29 0.21 -18.99 15.82
C ASP A 29 0.40 -18.01 14.66
N ASN A 30 0.54 -18.56 13.45
CA ASN A 30 0.62 -17.79 12.21
C ASN A 30 -0.76 -17.37 11.66
N THR A 31 -1.84 -17.57 12.43
CA THR A 31 -3.21 -17.23 11.98
C THR A 31 -3.40 -15.73 11.82
N ALA A 32 -2.81 -14.92 12.69
CA ALA A 32 -2.83 -13.47 12.60
C ALA A 32 -2.14 -12.98 11.32
N TYR A 33 -1.01 -13.58 10.96
CA TYR A 33 -0.28 -13.22 9.74
C TYR A 33 -1.05 -13.61 8.48
N LYS A 34 -1.64 -14.82 8.44
CA LYS A 34 -2.50 -15.25 7.32
C LYS A 34 -3.77 -14.41 7.19
N THR A 35 -4.31 -13.93 8.32
CA THR A 35 -5.45 -13.01 8.33
C THR A 35 -5.02 -11.66 7.76
N LEU A 36 -3.89 -11.11 8.22
CA LEU A 36 -3.35 -9.86 7.70
C LEU A 36 -3.07 -9.94 6.19
N GLU A 37 -2.47 -11.03 5.72
CA GLU A 37 -2.22 -11.24 4.28
C GLU A 37 -3.53 -11.22 3.47
N ARG A 38 -4.59 -11.84 4.00
CA ARG A 38 -5.91 -11.85 3.36
C ARG A 38 -6.56 -10.47 3.36
N GLU A 39 -6.52 -9.76 4.49
CA GLU A 39 -7.07 -8.41 4.60
C GLU A 39 -6.31 -7.42 3.70
N VAL A 40 -4.99 -7.53 3.61
CA VAL A 40 -4.17 -6.73 2.67
C VAL A 40 -4.52 -7.05 1.22
N LYS A 41 -4.71 -8.33 0.88
CA LYS A 41 -5.16 -8.72 -0.47
C LYS A 41 -6.56 -8.19 -0.78
N ASN A 42 -7.51 -8.30 0.15
CA ASN A 42 -8.85 -7.72 0.01
C ASN A 42 -8.80 -6.20 -0.14
N LEU A 43 -7.98 -5.51 0.66
CA LEU A 43 -7.79 -4.07 0.55
C LEU A 43 -7.15 -3.68 -0.80
N SER A 44 -6.21 -4.48 -1.31
CA SER A 44 -5.59 -4.27 -2.63
C SER A 44 -6.54 -4.58 -3.79
N MET A 45 -7.53 -5.46 -3.60
CA MET A 45 -8.59 -5.72 -4.56
C MET A 45 -9.67 -4.62 -4.54
N ASN A 46 -9.96 -4.05 -3.37
CA ASN A 46 -10.89 -2.92 -3.24
C ASN A 46 -10.35 -1.58 -3.77
N LEU A 47 -9.07 -1.55 -4.15
CA LEU A 47 -8.49 -0.51 -4.99
C LEU A 47 -8.47 -1.06 -6.42
N GLU A 48 -9.65 -1.35 -6.97
CA GLU A 48 -9.72 -1.68 -8.39
C GLU A 48 -9.17 -0.50 -9.18
N LEU A 49 -8.41 -0.79 -10.23
CA LEU A 49 -7.84 0.21 -11.13
C LEU A 49 -8.92 1.23 -11.58
N GLU A 50 -10.16 0.76 -11.69
CA GLU A 50 -11.37 1.51 -12.03
C GLU A 50 -11.74 2.58 -10.98
N ASP A 51 -11.53 2.32 -9.69
CA ASP A 51 -11.70 3.32 -8.63
C ASP A 51 -10.59 4.37 -8.69
N ALA A 52 -9.35 3.95 -8.91
CA ALA A 52 -8.24 4.89 -9.08
C ALA A 52 -8.39 5.78 -10.33
N GLU A 53 -8.84 5.21 -11.44
CA GLU A 53 -9.17 5.92 -12.68
C GLU A 53 -10.34 6.88 -12.49
N SER A 54 -11.41 6.46 -11.82
CA SER A 54 -12.56 7.31 -11.50
C SER A 54 -12.17 8.52 -10.65
N TRP A 55 -11.29 8.33 -9.67
CA TRP A 55 -10.76 9.42 -8.84
C TRP A 55 -9.89 10.38 -9.66
N LEU A 56 -9.04 9.85 -10.55
CA LEU A 56 -8.21 10.65 -11.46
C LEU A 56 -9.06 11.48 -12.44
N LEU A 57 -10.08 10.88 -13.05
CA LEU A 57 -11.00 11.56 -13.96
C LEU A 57 -11.74 12.69 -13.26
N ARG A 58 -12.23 12.45 -12.04
CA ARG A 58 -12.90 13.47 -11.23
C ARG A 58 -11.96 14.62 -10.87
N LEU A 59 -10.73 14.33 -10.46
CA LEU A 59 -9.72 15.35 -10.18
C LEU A 59 -9.40 16.20 -11.42
N MET A 60 -9.27 15.58 -12.59
CA MET A 60 -9.05 16.31 -13.85
C MET A 60 -10.25 17.21 -14.19
N ALA A 61 -11.47 16.72 -14.02
CA ALA A 61 -12.69 17.51 -14.27
C ALA A 61 -12.76 18.75 -13.35
N GLU A 62 -12.49 18.57 -12.06
CA GLU A 62 -12.44 19.68 -11.08
C GLU A 62 -11.35 20.70 -11.45
N PHE A 63 -10.16 20.24 -11.87
CA PHE A 63 -9.09 21.12 -12.33
C PHE A 63 -9.48 21.95 -13.56
N TYR A 64 -10.06 21.32 -14.59
CA TYR A 64 -10.52 22.05 -15.78
C TYR A 64 -11.62 23.05 -15.48
N GLU A 65 -12.52 22.75 -14.54
CA GLU A 65 -13.56 23.69 -14.12
C GLU A 65 -12.96 24.94 -13.45
N ILE A 66 -11.97 24.77 -12.58
CA ILE A 66 -11.27 25.88 -11.91
C ILE A 66 -10.53 26.74 -12.94
N VAL A 67 -9.82 26.11 -13.89
CA VAL A 67 -9.10 26.81 -14.96
C VAL A 67 -10.07 27.58 -15.85
N ASN A 68 -11.18 26.96 -16.26
CA ASN A 68 -12.19 27.63 -17.07
C ASN A 68 -12.85 28.80 -16.34
N LYS A 69 -13.23 28.65 -15.06
CA LYS A 69 -13.76 29.76 -14.27
C LYS A 69 -12.77 30.92 -14.20
N SER A 70 -11.50 30.63 -13.91
CA SER A 70 -10.45 31.63 -13.83
C SER A 70 -10.23 32.35 -15.17
N ASN A 71 -10.24 31.62 -16.28
CA ASN A 71 -10.09 32.18 -17.62
C ASN A 71 -11.30 33.06 -18.03
N MET A 72 -12.52 32.63 -17.69
CA MET A 72 -13.74 33.41 -17.93
C MET A 72 -13.79 34.70 -17.10
N GLU A 73 -13.31 34.66 -15.85
CA GLU A 73 -13.18 35.87 -15.03
C GLU A 73 -12.11 36.83 -15.55
N GLU A 74 -11.02 36.32 -16.13
CA GLU A 74 -9.99 37.15 -16.74
C GLU A 74 -10.48 37.83 -18.02
N LEU A 75 -11.21 37.11 -18.88
CA LEU A 75 -11.83 37.67 -20.08
C LEU A 75 -12.86 38.76 -19.74
N ARG A 76 -13.64 38.57 -18.67
CA ARG A 76 -14.64 39.55 -18.21
C ARG A 76 -14.02 40.82 -17.61
N ARG A 77 -12.78 40.78 -17.13
CA ARG A 77 -12.04 41.97 -16.66
C ARG A 77 -11.35 42.76 -17.78
N LYS A 78 -11.14 42.14 -18.95
CA LYS A 78 -10.39 42.72 -20.08
C LYS A 78 -11.29 43.33 -21.17
N GLY A 79 -12.60 43.12 -21.13
CA GLY A 79 -13.60 43.76 -21.99
C GLY A 79 -14.32 44.89 -21.27
#